data_AF-A0A7C1TGE6-F1
#
_entry.id   AF-A0A7C1TGE6-F1
#
_cell.length_a   1.000
_cell.length_b   1.000
_cell.length_c   1.000
_cell.angle_alpha   90.00
_cell.angle_beta   90.00
_cell.angle_gamma   90.00
#
_symmetry.space_group_name_H-M   'P 1'
#
loop_
_entity.id
_entity.type
_entity.pdbx_description
1 polymer ?
#
loop_
_entity_poly.entity_id
_entity_poly.type
_entity_poly.pdbx_seq_one_letter_code
_entity_poly.pdbx_strand_id
1 'polypeptide(L)'
;MGKNNLLPFLFGAILTGCAVFIYPQRTFVLTALMLFLPLFDKHWQLASTNITKYRLTILSLCCIGIWVLVAVNPDYANAALMTLLTAALPEEWFFRGYFMMRIERMGLRPYQANIITSLFFALLHLPTQGLFGLSVFIPSLIYGYIYQRSRDIVLVILLHVISNIVFFVYIQNFLL
;
A
#
# COMPACT_ATOMS: atom_id res chain seq x y z
N MET A 1 19.21 0.06 -21.54
CA MET A 1 17.88 0.16 -20.88
C MET A 1 16.97 0.99 -21.76
N GLY A 2 15.82 0.46 -22.19
CA GLY A 2 14.86 1.27 -22.98
C GLY A 2 14.27 2.41 -22.13
N LYS A 3 13.92 3.54 -22.76
CA LYS A 3 13.32 4.74 -22.11
C LYS A 3 12.15 4.41 -21.17
N ASN A 4 11.45 3.30 -21.39
CA ASN A 4 10.28 2.87 -20.62
C ASN A 4 10.62 2.34 -19.21
N ASN A 5 11.88 2.05 -18.90
CA ASN A 5 12.28 1.57 -17.57
C ASN A 5 12.44 2.71 -16.55
N LEU A 6 12.35 3.98 -16.97
CA LEU A 6 12.54 5.13 -16.08
C LEU A 6 11.24 5.62 -15.41
N LEU A 7 10.08 5.33 -16.00
CA LEU A 7 8.78 5.81 -15.51
C LEU A 7 8.48 5.51 -14.04
N PRO A 8 8.67 4.28 -13.51
CA PRO A 8 8.38 4.02 -12.09
C PRO A 8 9.28 4.82 -11.16
N PHE A 9 10.54 5.08 -11.54
CA PHE A 9 11.43 5.93 -10.76
C PHE A 9 11.06 7.40 -10.85
N LEU A 10 10.61 7.87 -12.02
CA LEU A 10 10.08 9.22 -12.18
C LEU A 10 8.82 9.43 -11.33
N PHE A 11 7.87 8.51 -11.38
CA PHE A 11 6.64 8.57 -10.59
C PHE A 11 6.93 8.45 -9.10
N GLY A 12 7.86 7.57 -8.73
CA GLY A 12 8.38 7.50 -7.36
C GLY A 12 9.01 8.83 -6.92
N ALA A 13 9.82 9.48 -7.77
CA ALA A 13 10.44 10.77 -7.46
C ALA A 13 9.41 11.90 -7.30
N ILE A 14 8.38 11.94 -8.16
CA ILE A 14 7.25 12.89 -8.03
C ILE A 14 6.54 12.67 -6.69
N LEU A 15 6.23 11.41 -6.37
CA LEU A 15 5.59 11.06 -5.11
C LEU A 15 6.45 11.47 -3.90
N THR A 16 7.74 11.17 -3.93
CA THR A 16 8.71 11.57 -2.89
C THR A 16 8.78 13.09 -2.76
N GLY A 17 8.86 13.82 -3.87
CA GLY A 17 8.89 15.28 -3.89
C GLY A 17 7.68 15.87 -3.16
N CYS A 18 6.48 15.32 -3.41
CA CYS A 18 5.27 15.74 -2.69
C CYS A 18 5.22 15.25 -1.24
N ALA A 19 5.81 14.09 -0.93
CA ALA A 19 5.75 13.49 0.39
C ALA A 19 6.66 14.19 1.42
N VAL A 20 7.80 14.73 0.99
CA VAL A 20 8.78 15.37 1.90
C VAL A 20 8.28 16.70 2.47
N PHE A 21 7.45 17.45 1.74
CA PHE A 21 6.90 18.71 2.21
C PHE A 21 5.58 18.52 2.97
N ILE A 22 5.39 19.24 4.07
CA ILE A 22 4.17 19.22 4.87
C ILE A 22 3.33 20.46 4.52
N TYR A 23 2.12 20.24 3.98
CA TYR A 23 1.16 21.29 3.61
C TYR A 23 -0.28 20.77 3.71
N PRO A 24 -1.31 21.65 3.82
CA PRO A 24 -2.67 21.24 4.21
C PRO A 24 -3.33 20.21 3.27
N GLN A 25 -3.07 20.27 1.97
CA GLN A 25 -3.67 19.38 0.96
C GLN A 25 -2.82 18.14 0.63
N ARG A 26 -1.73 17.91 1.36
CA ARG A 26 -0.74 16.87 1.04
C ARG A 26 -1.35 15.48 0.88
N THR A 27 -2.22 15.06 1.80
CA THR A 27 -2.86 13.75 1.73
C THR A 27 -3.64 13.57 0.44
N PHE A 28 -4.47 14.55 0.06
CA PHE A 28 -5.24 14.49 -1.18
C PHE A 28 -4.35 14.45 -2.42
N VAL A 29 -3.26 15.22 -2.43
CA VAL A 29 -2.28 15.20 -3.54
C VAL A 29 -1.61 13.83 -3.64
N LEU A 30 -1.12 13.27 -2.53
CA LEU A 30 -0.47 11.95 -2.54
C LEU A 30 -1.44 10.85 -2.94
N THR A 31 -2.67 10.85 -2.41
CA THR A 31 -3.72 9.92 -2.81
C THR A 31 -3.99 10.01 -4.31
N ALA A 32 -4.17 11.21 -4.85
CA ALA A 32 -4.38 11.41 -6.28
C ALA A 32 -3.19 10.92 -7.11
N LEU A 33 -1.96 11.27 -6.73
CA LEU A 33 -0.76 10.82 -7.43
C LEU A 33 -0.66 9.30 -7.44
N MET A 34 -0.89 8.65 -6.30
CA MET A 34 -0.84 7.19 -6.20
C MET A 34 -1.88 6.51 -7.09
N LEU A 35 -3.11 7.04 -7.16
CA LEU A 35 -4.19 6.49 -7.99
C LEU A 35 -3.96 6.72 -9.48
N PHE A 36 -3.57 7.94 -9.85
CA PHE A 36 -3.58 8.40 -11.24
C PHE A 36 -2.23 8.29 -11.96
N LEU A 37 -1.09 8.41 -11.28
CA LEU A 37 0.23 8.26 -11.95
C LEU A 37 0.36 6.93 -12.70
N PRO A 38 0.02 5.76 -12.11
CA PRO A 38 0.12 4.48 -12.81
C PRO A 38 -0.63 4.44 -14.15
N LEU A 39 -1.76 5.15 -14.26
CA LEU A 39 -2.61 5.16 -15.47
C LEU A 39 -1.93 5.84 -16.67
N PHE A 40 -0.92 6.68 -16.46
CA PHE A 40 -0.15 7.30 -17.54
C PHE A 40 0.91 6.36 -18.12
N ASP A 41 1.18 5.21 -17.48
CA ASP A 41 2.13 4.24 -17.97
C ASP A 41 1.45 3.19 -18.85
N LYS A 42 1.48 3.40 -20.17
CA LYS A 42 0.89 2.48 -21.17
C LYS A 42 1.38 1.03 -21.11
N HIS A 43 2.52 0.79 -20.47
CA HIS A 43 3.10 -0.54 -20.32
C HIS A 43 2.70 -1.19 -19.00
N TRP A 44 2.00 -0.47 -18.11
CA TRP A 44 1.45 -1.04 -16.89
C TRP A 44 0.19 -1.84 -17.19
N GLN A 45 0.11 -2.99 -16.53
CA GLN A 45 -1.08 -3.82 -16.50
C GLN A 45 -1.17 -4.33 -15.07
N LEU A 46 -2.32 -4.11 -14.45
CA LEU A 46 -2.63 -4.72 -13.16
C LEU A 46 -2.67 -6.24 -13.35
N ALA A 47 -2.15 -6.99 -12.38
CA ALA A 47 -2.20 -8.44 -12.46
C ALA A 47 -3.67 -8.90 -12.48
N SER A 48 -4.06 -9.68 -13.48
CA SER A 48 -5.40 -10.26 -13.54
C SER A 48 -5.51 -11.36 -12.49
N THR A 49 -6.50 -11.25 -11.61
CA THR A 49 -6.82 -12.29 -10.63
C THR A 49 -7.90 -13.22 -11.16
N ASN A 50 -7.68 -14.52 -11.06
CA ASN A 50 -8.77 -15.48 -11.18
C ASN A 50 -9.62 -15.48 -9.90
N ILE A 51 -10.92 -15.29 -10.04
CA ILE A 51 -11.86 -15.40 -8.92
C ILE A 51 -12.10 -16.89 -8.65
N THR A 52 -11.74 -17.36 -7.46
CA THR A 52 -11.97 -18.74 -7.03
C THR A 52 -12.79 -18.74 -5.73
N LYS A 53 -13.50 -19.83 -5.45
CA LYS A 53 -14.27 -19.97 -4.19
C LYS A 53 -13.40 -19.75 -2.95
N TYR A 54 -12.20 -20.35 -2.95
CA TYR A 54 -11.23 -20.18 -1.86
C TYR A 54 -10.85 -18.72 -1.61
N ARG A 55 -10.64 -17.94 -2.68
CA ARG A 55 -10.33 -16.51 -2.57
C ARG A 55 -11.51 -15.72 -2.04
N LEU A 56 -12.71 -15.97 -2.57
CA LEU A 56 -13.93 -15.33 -2.05
C LEU A 56 -14.10 -15.60 -0.56
N THR A 57 -13.82 -16.82 -0.10
CA THR A 57 -13.83 -17.16 1.33
C THR A 57 -12.83 -16.30 2.10
N ILE A 58 -11.57 -16.19 1.65
CA ILE A 58 -10.56 -15.36 2.32
C ILE A 58 -11.01 -13.89 2.38
N LEU A 59 -11.46 -13.33 1.25
CA LEU A 59 -11.92 -11.93 1.21
C LEU A 59 -13.12 -11.71 2.14
N SER A 60 -14.05 -12.66 2.18
CA SER A 60 -15.19 -12.62 3.09
C SER A 60 -14.75 -12.65 4.55
N LEU A 61 -13.77 -13.49 4.90
CA LEU A 61 -13.19 -13.53 6.25
C LEU A 61 -12.49 -12.22 6.62
N CYS A 62 -11.76 -11.60 5.69
CA CYS A 62 -11.16 -10.29 5.91
C CYS A 62 -12.23 -9.20 6.13
N CYS A 63 -13.28 -9.16 5.30
CA CYS A 63 -14.39 -8.22 5.47
C CYS A 63 -15.12 -8.42 6.80
N ILE A 64 -15.39 -9.67 7.18
CA ILE A 64 -15.97 -10.00 8.49
C ILE A 64 -15.03 -9.56 9.61
N GLY A 65 -13.73 -9.79 9.49
CA GLY A 65 -12.72 -9.36 10.46
C GLY A 65 -12.73 -7.84 10.67
N ILE A 66 -12.75 -7.06 9.58
CA ILE A 66 -12.87 -5.59 9.64
C ILE A 66 -14.18 -5.19 10.32
N TRP A 67 -15.30 -5.82 9.92
CA TRP A 67 -16.60 -5.54 10.52
C TRP A 67 -16.62 -5.82 12.02
N VAL A 68 -16.08 -6.95 12.48
CA VAL A 68 -15.98 -7.30 13.91
C VAL A 68 -15.11 -6.28 14.65
N LEU A 69 -13.93 -5.94 14.12
CA LEU A 69 -13.03 -4.96 14.75
C LEU A 69 -13.71 -3.60 14.93
N VAL A 70 -14.46 -3.14 13.93
CA VAL A 70 -15.21 -1.88 13.98
C VAL A 70 -16.43 -2.00 14.89
N ALA A 71 -17.17 -3.12 14.87
CA ALA A 71 -18.34 -3.32 15.72
C ALA A 71 -17.98 -3.35 17.21
N VAL A 72 -16.82 -3.91 17.56
CA VAL A 72 -16.30 -3.92 18.93
C VAL A 72 -15.72 -2.55 19.33
N ASN A 73 -15.21 -1.77 18.37
CA ASN A 73 -14.58 -0.46 18.60
C ASN A 73 -15.20 0.62 17.68
N PRO A 74 -16.48 0.99 17.88
CA PRO A 74 -17.25 1.80 16.93
C PRO A 74 -16.65 3.20 16.68
N ASP A 75 -15.92 3.75 17.65
CA ASP A 75 -15.23 5.04 17.52
C ASP A 75 -14.18 5.06 16.40
N TYR A 76 -13.67 3.88 16.00
CA TYR A 76 -12.69 3.74 14.94
C TYR A 76 -13.30 3.50 13.55
N ALA A 77 -14.63 3.52 13.40
CA ALA A 77 -15.29 3.32 12.11
C ALA A 77 -14.85 4.34 11.06
N ASN A 78 -14.76 5.62 11.45
CA ASN A 78 -14.28 6.68 10.55
C ASN A 78 -12.79 6.51 10.21
N ALA A 79 -11.96 6.13 11.19
CA ALA A 79 -10.55 5.86 10.96
C ALA A 79 -10.34 4.68 9.98
N ALA A 80 -11.16 3.62 10.09
CA ALA A 80 -11.15 2.48 9.17
C ALA A 80 -11.50 2.91 7.74
N LEU A 81 -12.56 3.70 7.56
CA LEU A 81 -12.99 4.20 6.26
C LEU A 81 -11.92 5.13 5.64
N MET A 82 -11.41 6.09 6.42
CA MET A 82 -10.39 7.01 5.95
C MET A 82 -9.10 6.27 5.60
N THR A 83 -8.69 5.30 6.42
CA THR A 83 -7.56 4.42 6.11
C THR A 83 -7.75 3.70 4.78
N LEU A 84 -8.93 3.12 4.54
CA LEU A 84 -9.22 2.45 3.28
C LEU A 84 -9.05 3.40 2.09
N LEU A 85 -9.63 4.60 2.17
CA LEU A 85 -9.73 5.53 1.04
C LEU A 85 -8.44 6.32 0.77
N THR A 86 -7.72 6.72 1.82
CA THR A 86 -6.58 7.64 1.68
C THR A 86 -5.22 6.96 1.83
N ALA A 87 -5.17 5.79 2.46
CA ALA A 87 -3.92 5.04 2.70
C ALA A 87 -3.94 3.68 2.00
N ALA A 88 -4.67 2.69 2.51
CA ALA A 88 -4.58 1.30 2.07
C ALA A 88 -4.85 1.13 0.57
N LEU A 89 -5.96 1.66 0.02
CA LEU A 89 -6.24 1.52 -1.40
C LEU A 89 -5.21 2.24 -2.27
N PRO A 90 -4.94 3.55 -2.11
CA PRO A 90 -3.95 4.26 -2.94
C PRO A 90 -2.53 3.68 -2.81
N GLU A 91 -2.09 3.37 -1.60
CA GLU A 91 -0.74 2.87 -1.35
C GLU A 91 -0.54 1.48 -1.93
N GLU A 92 -1.46 0.53 -1.69
CA GLU A 92 -1.31 -0.80 -2.29
C GLU A 92 -1.41 -0.73 -3.81
N TRP A 93 -2.32 0.07 -4.35
CA TRP A 93 -2.47 0.30 -5.79
C TRP A 93 -1.16 0.78 -6.44
N PHE A 94 -0.53 1.79 -5.84
CA PHE A 94 0.72 2.35 -6.36
C PHE A 94 1.91 1.46 -6.08
N PHE A 95 2.17 1.07 -4.83
CA PHE A 95 3.39 0.37 -4.47
C PHE A 95 3.38 -1.08 -4.95
N ARG A 96 2.27 -1.81 -4.81
CA ARG A 96 2.20 -3.25 -5.12
C ARG A 96 1.66 -3.46 -6.52
N GLY A 97 0.56 -2.78 -6.85
CA GLY A 97 -0.08 -2.85 -8.16
C GLY A 97 0.80 -2.32 -9.29
N TYR A 98 1.54 -1.23 -9.05
CA TYR A 98 2.36 -0.54 -10.06
C TYR A 98 3.87 -0.66 -9.82
N PHE A 99 4.41 0.02 -8.81
CA PHE A 99 5.85 0.25 -8.65
C PHE A 99 6.65 -1.06 -8.54
N MET A 100 6.26 -1.96 -7.64
CA MET A 100 6.92 -3.26 -7.48
C MET A 100 6.85 -4.10 -8.76
N MET A 101 5.68 -4.16 -9.39
CA MET A 101 5.48 -4.88 -10.65
C MET A 101 6.36 -4.34 -11.78
N ARG A 102 6.56 -3.03 -11.82
CA ARG A 102 7.45 -2.39 -12.79
C ARG A 102 8.92 -2.73 -12.52
N ILE A 103 9.33 -2.75 -11.26
CA ILE A 103 10.68 -3.17 -10.87
C ILE A 103 10.92 -4.64 -11.26
N GLU A 104 9.97 -5.54 -11.01
CA GLU A 104 10.05 -6.94 -11.45
C GLU A 104 10.26 -7.05 -12.97
N ARG A 105 9.52 -6.26 -13.75
CA ARG A 105 9.63 -6.23 -15.23
C ARG A 105 10.96 -5.68 -15.75
N MET A 106 11.77 -5.03 -14.91
CA MET A 106 13.14 -4.64 -15.26
C MET A 106 14.15 -5.78 -15.13
N GLY A 107 13.70 -6.99 -14.74
CA GLY A 107 14.53 -8.18 -14.59
C GLY A 107 15.02 -8.40 -13.15
N LEU A 108 14.55 -7.62 -12.18
CA LEU A 108 14.83 -7.89 -10.77
C LEU A 108 14.02 -9.10 -10.29
N ARG A 109 14.63 -9.90 -9.41
CA ARG A 109 13.94 -11.03 -8.80
C ARG A 109 12.80 -10.51 -7.90
N PRO A 110 11.69 -11.25 -7.74
CA PRO A 110 10.55 -10.80 -6.94
C PRO A 110 10.93 -10.31 -5.53
N TYR A 111 11.77 -11.04 -4.80
CA TYR A 111 12.19 -10.62 -3.46
C TYR A 111 12.97 -9.29 -3.47
N GLN A 112 13.77 -9.02 -4.50
CA GLN A 112 14.50 -7.75 -4.62
C GLN A 112 13.54 -6.60 -4.88
N ALA A 113 12.57 -6.81 -5.78
CA ALA A 113 11.54 -5.81 -6.05
C ALA A 113 10.71 -5.47 -4.80
N ASN A 114 10.38 -6.47 -3.98
CA ASN A 114 9.65 -6.27 -2.72
C ASN A 114 10.49 -5.51 -1.68
N ILE A 115 11.77 -5.89 -1.49
CA ILE A 115 12.67 -5.19 -0.57
C ILE A 115 12.84 -3.72 -0.97
N ILE A 116 13.09 -3.45 -2.25
CA ILE A 116 13.24 -2.08 -2.76
C ILE A 116 11.94 -1.31 -2.56
N THR A 117 10.80 -1.86 -2.97
CA THR A 117 9.49 -1.22 -2.80
C THR A 117 9.21 -0.91 -1.33
N SER A 118 9.46 -1.87 -0.43
CA SER A 118 9.21 -1.70 1.01
C SER A 118 10.14 -0.69 1.65
N LEU A 119 11.40 -0.62 1.21
CA LEU A 119 12.34 0.39 1.67
C LEU A 119 11.88 1.79 1.25
N PHE A 120 11.53 1.98 -0.02
CA PHE A 120 11.00 3.26 -0.52
C PHE A 120 9.71 3.66 0.22
N PHE A 121 8.80 2.70 0.41
CA PHE A 121 7.56 2.91 1.16
C PHE A 121 7.84 3.40 2.59
N ALA A 122 8.72 2.72 3.34
CA ALA A 122 9.08 3.11 4.70
C ALA A 122 9.79 4.48 4.78
N LEU A 123 10.68 4.78 3.83
CA LEU A 123 11.36 6.07 3.79
C LEU A 123 10.39 7.24 3.56
N LEU A 124 9.30 7.04 2.81
CA LEU A 124 8.28 8.06 2.59
C LEU A 124 7.45 8.40 3.85
N HIS A 125 7.54 7.58 4.88
CA HIS A 125 6.87 7.81 6.17
C HIS A 125 7.70 8.67 7.13
N LEU A 126 9.03 8.77 6.91
CA LEU A 126 9.93 9.56 7.76
C LEU A 126 9.50 11.03 7.95
N PRO A 127 9.10 11.79 6.91
CA PRO A 127 8.79 13.22 7.06
C PRO A 127 7.63 13.50 8.02
N THR A 128 6.66 12.58 8.12
CA THR A 128 5.45 12.76 8.93
C THR A 128 5.46 11.96 10.22
N GLN A 129 6.23 10.88 10.30
CA GLN A 129 6.21 9.93 11.42
C GLN A 129 7.58 9.77 12.10
N GLY A 130 8.62 10.48 11.63
CA GLY A 130 9.98 10.33 12.14
C GLY A 130 10.48 8.89 12.02
N LEU A 131 11.39 8.47 12.92
CA LEU A 131 11.95 7.11 12.92
C LEU A 131 10.88 6.02 13.12
N PHE A 132 9.77 6.33 13.78
CA PHE A 132 8.65 5.39 13.95
C PHE A 132 8.07 4.97 12.60
N GLY A 133 8.09 5.84 11.60
CA GLY A 133 7.66 5.53 10.24
C GLY A 133 8.44 4.38 9.58
N LEU A 134 9.65 4.05 10.05
CA LEU A 134 10.39 2.89 9.55
C LEU A 134 9.77 1.55 9.96
N SER A 135 8.91 1.54 10.99
CA SER A 135 8.20 0.33 11.43
C SER A 135 7.32 -0.28 10.34
N VAL A 136 6.85 0.54 9.38
CA VAL A 136 6.01 0.09 8.26
C VAL A 136 6.77 -0.77 7.24
N PHE A 137 8.10 -0.84 7.33
CA PHE A 137 8.92 -1.67 6.45
C PHE A 137 8.55 -3.15 6.53
N ILE A 138 8.36 -3.68 7.75
CA ILE A 138 8.02 -5.08 7.98
C ILE A 138 6.63 -5.45 7.46
N PRO A 139 5.52 -4.75 7.82
CA PRO A 139 4.21 -5.04 7.23
C PRO A 139 4.23 -4.86 5.72
N SER A 140 4.95 -3.86 5.20
CA SER A 140 5.12 -3.68 3.75
C SER A 140 5.73 -4.89 3.06
N LEU A 141 6.78 -5.49 3.63
CA LEU A 141 7.39 -6.71 3.10
C LEU A 141 6.40 -7.88 3.06
N ILE A 142 5.59 -8.02 4.11
CA ILE A 142 4.56 -9.05 4.21
C ILE A 142 3.51 -8.85 3.11
N TYR A 143 3.00 -7.63 2.94
CA TYR A 143 2.01 -7.33 1.89
C TYR A 143 2.58 -7.58 0.50
N GLY A 144 3.81 -7.15 0.23
CA GLY A 144 4.48 -7.42 -1.03
C GLY A 144 4.63 -8.92 -1.32
N TYR A 145 4.99 -9.71 -0.30
CA TYR A 145 5.10 -11.16 -0.44
C TYR A 145 3.74 -11.81 -0.73
N ILE A 146 2.70 -11.42 0.02
CA ILE A 146 1.33 -11.90 -0.20
C ILE A 146 0.87 -11.56 -1.61
N TYR A 147 1.04 -10.32 -2.05
CA TYR A 147 0.66 -9.90 -3.40
C TYR A 147 1.43 -10.66 -4.49
N GLN A 148 2.73 -10.92 -4.32
CA GLN A 148 3.52 -11.68 -5.31
C GLN A 148 2.99 -13.11 -5.50
N ARG A 149 2.47 -13.72 -4.43
CA ARG A 149 1.90 -15.08 -4.44
C ARG A 149 0.44 -15.12 -4.88
N SER A 150 -0.39 -14.21 -4.38
CA SER A 150 -1.83 -14.21 -4.64
C SER A 150 -2.19 -13.50 -5.95
N ARG A 151 -1.39 -12.49 -6.32
CA ARG A 151 -1.69 -11.47 -7.33
C ARG A 151 -2.99 -10.72 -7.06
N ASP A 152 -3.44 -10.74 -5.81
CA ASP A 152 -4.73 -10.20 -5.37
C ASP A 152 -4.53 -8.88 -4.64
N ILE A 153 -4.87 -7.78 -5.34
CA ILE A 153 -4.72 -6.43 -4.78
C ILE A 153 -5.77 -6.16 -3.69
N VAL A 154 -6.98 -6.71 -3.83
CA VAL A 154 -8.06 -6.49 -2.86
C VAL A 154 -7.68 -7.14 -1.54
N LEU A 155 -7.11 -8.34 -1.58
CA LEU A 155 -6.61 -9.03 -0.39
C LEU A 155 -5.61 -8.17 0.39
N VAL A 156 -4.59 -7.61 -0.27
CA VAL A 156 -3.59 -6.80 0.43
C VAL A 156 -4.14 -5.47 0.93
N ILE A 157 -5.09 -4.85 0.22
CA ILE A 157 -5.81 -3.66 0.70
C ILE A 157 -6.57 -3.98 2.00
N LEU A 158 -7.31 -5.08 2.04
CA LEU A 158 -8.06 -5.49 3.23
C LEU A 158 -7.12 -5.82 4.40
N LEU A 159 -6.01 -6.52 4.15
CA LEU A 159 -5.01 -6.81 5.17
C LEU A 159 -4.36 -5.54 5.73
N HIS A 160 -4.07 -4.56 4.88
CA HIS A 160 -3.55 -3.26 5.30
C HIS A 160 -4.59 -2.53 6.19
N VAL A 161 -5.85 -2.46 5.78
CA VAL A 161 -6.93 -1.87 6.61
C VAL A 161 -6.99 -2.55 7.98
N ILE A 162 -6.97 -3.89 8.02
CA ILE A 162 -6.97 -4.66 9.27
C ILE A 162 -5.75 -4.28 10.14
N SER A 163 -4.55 -4.24 9.57
CA SER A 163 -3.33 -3.89 10.31
C SER A 163 -3.39 -2.48 10.90
N ASN A 164 -3.92 -1.50 10.17
CA ASN A 164 -4.03 -0.13 10.67
C ASN A 164 -5.09 -0.02 11.77
N ILE A 165 -6.23 -0.70 11.64
CA ILE A 165 -7.23 -0.73 12.72
C ILE A 165 -6.64 -1.37 13.97
N VAL A 166 -5.98 -2.53 13.83
CA VAL A 166 -5.32 -3.20 14.95
C VAL A 166 -4.27 -2.28 15.59
N PHE A 167 -3.51 -1.56 14.76
CA PHE A 167 -2.54 -0.61 15.25
C PHE A 167 -3.19 0.51 16.07
N PHE A 168 -4.20 1.21 15.52
CA PHE A 168 -4.86 2.33 16.20
C PHE A 168 -5.57 1.90 17.49
N VAL A 169 -6.22 0.73 17.49
CA VAL A 169 -7.00 0.25 18.64
C VAL A 169 -6.10 -0.32 19.74
N TYR A 170 -5.13 -1.16 19.38
CA TYR A 170 -4.44 -2.03 20.35
C TYR A 170 -2.96 -1.74 20.53
N ILE A 171 -2.31 -0.99 19.64
CA ILE A 171 -0.85 -0.84 19.66
C ILE A 171 -0.43 0.60 19.91
N GLN A 172 -1.09 1.57 19.27
CA GLN A 172 -0.70 2.98 19.29
C GLN A 172 -0.49 3.52 20.71
N ASN A 173 -1.43 3.23 21.63
CA ASN A 173 -1.40 3.71 23.01
C ASN A 173 -0.22 3.17 23.86
N PHE A 174 0.48 2.14 23.38
CA PHE A 174 1.63 1.57 24.08
C PHE A 174 2.97 2.09 23.55
N LEU A 175 2.98 2.69 22.36
CA LEU A 175 4.20 3.08 21.64
C LEU A 175 4.39 4.59 21.53
N LEU A 176 3.33 5.38 21.75
CA LEU A 176 3.30 6.85 21.67
C LEU A 176 2.67 7.41 22.94
#